data_AF-A0A7R9B2T5-F1
#
_entry.id   AF-A0A7R9B2T5-F1
#
_cell.length_a   1.000
_cell.length_b   1.000
_cell.length_c   1.000
_cell.angle_alpha   90.00
_cell.angle_beta   90.00
_cell.angle_gamma   90.00
#
_symmetry.space_group_name_H-M   'P 1'
#
loop_
_entity.id
_entity.type
_entity.pdbx_description
1 polymer ?
#
loop_
_entity_poly.entity_id
_entity_poly.type
_entity_poly.pdbx_seq_one_letter_code
_entity_poly.pdbx_strand_id
1 'polypeptide(L)'
;AINGGIVMVSFYNNFLSCSDTATLHDVIAHINHIRALAGVNHVGLGAGYDGINLTPTGLEDVSRYPMLLAELARDRLWSSSDIKKLAGGNLVRVFTEVEKVRDDWSAVGPTEDWISLEDLDGKTYCRYPGT
;
A
#
# COMPACT_ATOMS: atom_id res chain seq x y z
N ALA A 1 3.89 -2.46 -13.00
CA ALA A 1 4.07 -3.85 -13.45
C ALA A 1 5.55 -4.23 -13.58
N ILE A 2 6.38 -3.44 -14.26
CA ILE A 2 7.77 -3.80 -14.66
C ILE A 2 8.64 -4.29 -13.49
N ASN A 3 8.57 -3.65 -12.32
CA ASN A 3 9.39 -4.00 -11.14
C ASN A 3 8.83 -5.14 -10.29
N GLY A 4 7.69 -5.75 -10.64
CA GLY A 4 7.06 -6.82 -9.85
C GLY A 4 6.32 -6.39 -8.57
N GLY A 5 6.39 -5.11 -8.19
CA GLY A 5 5.88 -4.57 -6.93
C GLY A 5 4.36 -4.50 -6.81
N ILE A 6 3.86 -3.90 -5.73
CA ILE A 6 2.44 -3.78 -5.41
C ILE A 6 2.10 -2.37 -4.95
N VAL A 7 0.95 -1.84 -5.36
CA VAL A 7 0.35 -0.63 -4.80
C VAL A 7 -0.72 -1.04 -3.81
N MET A 8 -0.55 -0.67 -2.54
CA MET A 8 -1.55 -0.89 -1.50
C MET A 8 -2.46 0.34 -1.40
N VAL A 9 -3.74 0.19 -1.70
CA VAL A 9 -4.68 1.32 -1.80
C VAL A 9 -5.06 1.85 -0.42
N SER A 10 -4.85 3.16 -0.20
CA SER A 10 -5.25 3.89 1.00
C SER A 10 -6.74 4.24 0.97
N PHE A 11 -7.37 4.31 2.15
CA PHE A 11 -8.78 4.65 2.29
C PHE A 11 -9.00 6.10 2.76
N TYR A 12 -7.97 6.95 2.69
CA TYR A 12 -8.13 8.35 3.12
C TYR A 12 -8.98 9.15 2.13
N ASN A 13 -10.05 9.79 2.61
CA ASN A 13 -11.03 10.48 1.76
C ASN A 13 -10.38 11.47 0.78
N ASN A 14 -9.47 12.32 1.27
CA ASN A 14 -8.82 13.34 0.45
C ASN A 14 -7.92 12.74 -0.65
N PHE A 15 -7.46 11.50 -0.49
CA PHE A 15 -6.71 10.79 -1.54
C PHE A 15 -7.62 10.06 -2.54
N LEU A 16 -8.86 9.74 -2.13
CA LEU A 16 -9.82 9.03 -2.95
C LEU A 16 -10.61 9.98 -3.86
N SER A 17 -11.19 11.02 -3.28
CA SER A 17 -12.15 11.91 -3.94
C SER A 17 -11.68 13.36 -4.05
N CYS A 18 -10.48 13.68 -3.56
CA CYS A 18 -9.99 15.06 -3.39
C CYS A 18 -10.94 15.93 -2.54
N SER A 19 -11.70 15.30 -1.64
CA SER A 19 -12.66 15.93 -0.74
C SER A 19 -12.64 15.25 0.63
N ASP A 20 -13.28 15.86 1.63
CA ASP A 20 -13.43 15.29 2.97
C ASP A 20 -14.45 14.13 3.01
N THR A 21 -15.19 13.92 1.93
CA THR A 21 -16.17 12.83 1.78
C THR A 21 -15.75 11.86 0.69
N ALA A 22 -15.82 10.57 0.98
CA ALA A 22 -15.65 9.49 0.02
C ALA A 22 -16.52 8.30 0.43
N THR A 23 -16.69 7.34 -0.47
CA THR A 23 -17.47 6.12 -0.28
C THR A 23 -16.63 4.90 -0.62
N LEU A 24 -17.11 3.71 -0.25
CA LEU A 24 -16.49 2.45 -0.68
C LEU A 24 -16.38 2.33 -2.21
N HIS A 25 -17.24 3.01 -2.98
CA HIS A 25 -17.21 2.96 -4.44
C HIS A 25 -16.04 3.75 -5.01
N ASP A 26 -15.62 4.83 -4.34
CA ASP A 26 -14.42 5.57 -4.70
C ASP A 26 -13.17 4.69 -4.51
N VAL A 27 -13.13 3.92 -3.41
CA VAL A 27 -12.07 2.91 -3.18
C VAL A 27 -12.05 1.86 -4.29
N ILE A 28 -13.22 1.32 -4.66
CA ILE A 28 -13.35 0.35 -5.76
C ILE A 28 -12.88 0.96 -7.09
N ALA A 29 -13.21 2.23 -7.36
CA ALA A 29 -12.78 2.93 -8.57
C ALA A 29 -11.24 3.03 -8.65
N HIS A 30 -10.58 3.38 -7.54
CA HIS A 30 -9.10 3.39 -7.45
C HIS A 30 -8.50 2.00 -7.65
N ILE A 31 -9.05 0.98 -6.99
CA ILE A 31 -8.62 -0.42 -7.14
C ILE A 31 -8.73 -0.86 -8.60
N ASN A 32 -9.86 -0.57 -9.26
CA ASN A 32 -10.10 -0.93 -10.65
C ASN A 32 -9.19 -0.17 -11.61
N HIS A 33 -8.91 1.11 -11.35
CA HIS A 33 -7.98 1.90 -12.15
C HIS A 33 -6.55 1.34 -12.09
N ILE A 34 -6.05 1.06 -10.88
CA ILE A 34 -4.72 0.45 -10.69
C ILE A 34 -4.68 -0.93 -11.35
N ARG A 35 -5.73 -1.74 -11.20
CA ARG A 35 -5.82 -3.03 -11.87
C ARG A 35 -5.75 -2.89 -13.40
N ALA A 36 -6.44 -1.91 -13.99
CA ALA A 36 -6.47 -1.72 -15.43
C ALA A 36 -5.09 -1.32 -16.00
N LEU A 37 -4.33 -0.51 -15.26
CA LEU A 37 -3.02 -0.02 -15.69
C LEU A 37 -1.86 -0.94 -15.29
N ALA A 38 -1.81 -1.34 -14.03
CA ALA A 38 -0.71 -2.12 -13.46
C ALA A 38 -0.95 -3.63 -13.53
N GLY A 39 -2.20 -4.07 -13.69
CA GLY A 39 -2.59 -5.48 -13.68
C GLY A 39 -3.03 -5.97 -12.29
N VAL A 40 -3.85 -7.03 -12.26
CA VAL A 40 -4.44 -7.59 -11.03
C VAL A 40 -3.42 -8.09 -10.01
N ASN A 41 -2.20 -8.39 -10.46
CA ASN A 41 -1.12 -8.84 -9.58
C ASN A 41 -0.47 -7.67 -8.81
N HIS A 42 -0.77 -6.41 -9.14
CA HIS A 42 -0.04 -5.24 -8.65
C HIS A 42 -0.90 -4.31 -7.77
N VAL A 43 -2.04 -4.79 -7.30
CA VAL A 43 -2.96 -4.05 -6.43
C VAL A 43 -3.18 -4.80 -5.12
N GLY A 44 -3.21 -4.07 -4.00
CA GLY A 44 -3.45 -4.57 -2.65
C GLY A 44 -4.24 -3.57 -1.81
N LEU A 45 -4.47 -3.90 -0.54
CA LEU A 45 -5.23 -3.07 0.40
C LEU A 45 -4.28 -2.51 1.47
N GLY A 46 -4.33 -1.21 1.71
CA GLY A 46 -3.49 -0.51 2.67
C GLY A 46 -4.22 0.68 3.27
N ALA A 47 -5.34 0.41 3.96
CA ALA A 47 -6.32 1.43 4.33
C ALA A 47 -5.77 2.64 5.08
N GLY A 48 -4.78 2.45 5.95
CA GLY A 48 -4.23 3.52 6.80
C GLY A 48 -5.07 3.81 8.05
N TYR A 49 -5.95 2.88 8.48
CA TYR A 49 -6.70 2.98 9.73
C TYR A 49 -5.81 3.37 10.92
N ASP A 50 -6.38 4.11 11.88
CA ASP A 50 -5.70 4.71 13.04
C ASP A 50 -4.57 5.72 12.72
N GLY A 51 -4.22 5.89 11.44
CA GLY A 51 -3.30 6.92 10.95
C GLY A 51 -3.96 8.05 10.16
N ILE A 52 -5.28 7.97 9.93
CA ILE A 52 -6.07 8.93 9.15
C ILE A 52 -7.28 9.40 9.95
N ASN A 53 -7.74 10.63 9.69
CA ASN A 53 -8.87 11.23 10.41
C ASN A 53 -10.21 11.16 9.65
N LEU A 54 -10.19 10.77 8.38
CA LEU A 54 -11.39 10.68 7.53
C LEU A 54 -11.40 9.35 6.80
N THR A 55 -12.45 8.56 7.02
CA THR A 55 -12.66 7.27 6.35
C THR A 55 -13.89 7.32 5.42
N PRO A 56 -13.95 6.45 4.41
CA PRO A 56 -15.03 6.47 3.44
C PRO A 56 -16.28 5.86 4.04
N THR A 57 -17.45 6.36 3.64
CA THR A 57 -18.73 5.73 4.01
C THR A 57 -18.78 4.28 3.48
N GLY A 58 -19.12 3.34 4.37
CA GLY A 58 -19.07 1.90 4.12
C GLY A 58 -17.73 1.24 4.49
N LEU A 59 -16.72 2.02 4.85
CA LEU A 59 -15.37 1.57 5.23
C LEU A 59 -14.88 2.28 6.51
N GLU A 60 -15.80 2.47 7.46
CA GLU A 60 -15.58 3.24 8.68
C GLU A 60 -14.42 2.74 9.55
N ASP A 61 -14.23 1.41 9.60
CA ASP A 61 -13.23 0.75 10.44
C ASP A 61 -12.75 -0.59 9.85
N VAL A 62 -11.81 -1.23 10.54
CA VAL A 62 -11.19 -2.51 10.14
C VAL A 62 -12.16 -3.68 10.01
N SER A 63 -13.38 -3.61 10.57
CA SER A 63 -14.40 -4.67 10.40
C SER A 63 -15.05 -4.66 9.02
N ARG A 64 -14.82 -3.62 8.21
CA ARG A 64 -15.56 -3.34 6.97
C ARG A 64 -14.96 -3.94 5.70
N TYR A 65 -13.76 -4.53 5.78
CA TYR A 65 -13.15 -5.22 4.62
C TYR A 65 -14.05 -6.27 3.96
N PRO A 66 -14.82 -7.11 4.68
CA PRO A 66 -15.73 -8.07 4.05
C PRO A 66 -16.77 -7.40 3.13
N MET A 67 -17.22 -6.17 3.46
CA MET A 67 -18.15 -5.43 2.60
C MET A 67 -17.48 -5.01 1.28
N LEU A 68 -16.27 -4.46 1.34
CA LEU A 68 -15.50 -4.11 0.14
C LEU A 68 -15.28 -5.32 -0.77
N LEU A 69 -14.87 -6.46 -0.20
CA LEU A 69 -14.63 -7.68 -0.98
C LEU A 69 -15.94 -8.25 -1.55
N ALA A 70 -17.05 -8.17 -0.82
CA ALA A 70 -18.35 -8.59 -1.31
C ALA A 70 -18.84 -7.73 -2.48
N GLU A 71 -18.64 -6.40 -2.42
CA GLU A 71 -19.01 -5.49 -3.51
C GLU A 71 -18.16 -5.72 -4.75
N LEU A 72 -16.84 -5.94 -4.59
CA LEU A 72 -15.98 -6.35 -5.70
C LEU A 72 -16.41 -7.70 -6.31
N ALA A 73 -16.83 -8.67 -5.49
CA ALA A 73 -17.29 -9.98 -5.96
C ALA A 73 -18.58 -9.94 -6.78
N ARG A 74 -19.37 -8.87 -6.68
CA ARG A 74 -20.57 -8.66 -7.52
C ARG A 74 -20.20 -8.21 -8.92
N ASP A 75 -19.04 -7.62 -9.10
CA ASP A 75 -18.55 -7.18 -10.40
C ASP A 75 -17.98 -8.37 -11.18
N ARG A 76 -18.46 -8.57 -12.41
CA ARG A 76 -18.00 -9.63 -13.32
C ARG A 76 -16.52 -9.50 -13.67
N LEU A 77 -15.93 -8.32 -13.45
CA LEU A 77 -14.51 -8.10 -13.61
C LEU A 77 -13.69 -8.95 -12.61
N TRP A 78 -14.21 -9.32 -11.43
CA TRP A 78 -13.41 -9.95 -10.37
C TRP A 78 -13.74 -11.44 -10.20
N SER A 79 -12.73 -12.30 -10.42
CA SER A 79 -12.83 -13.70 -10.00
C SER A 79 -12.50 -13.87 -8.52
N SER A 80 -12.93 -14.98 -7.90
CA SER A 80 -12.53 -15.30 -6.53
C SER A 80 -11.00 -15.39 -6.37
N SER A 81 -10.29 -15.78 -7.43
CA SER A 81 -8.82 -15.82 -7.43
C SER A 81 -8.20 -14.42 -7.44
N ASP A 82 -8.82 -13.46 -8.11
CA ASP A 82 -8.38 -12.07 -8.14
C ASP A 82 -8.62 -11.39 -6.79
N ILE A 83 -9.77 -11.67 -6.17
CA ILE A 83 -10.08 -11.18 -4.82
C ILE A 83 -9.07 -11.72 -3.80
N LYS A 84 -8.71 -13.01 -3.90
CA LYS A 84 -7.66 -13.60 -3.04
C LYS A 84 -6.30 -12.91 -3.23
N LYS A 85 -5.95 -12.54 -4.45
CA LYS A 85 -4.73 -11.77 -4.76
C LYS A 85 -4.78 -10.38 -4.12
N LEU A 86 -5.87 -9.64 -4.31
CA LEU A 86 -6.08 -8.31 -3.74
C LEU A 86 -6.04 -8.34 -2.20
N ALA A 87 -6.71 -9.30 -1.58
CA ALA A 87 -6.84 -9.40 -0.13
C ALA A 87 -5.50 -9.68 0.59
N GLY A 88 -4.50 -10.20 -0.12
CA GLY A 88 -3.18 -10.42 0.47
C GLY A 88 -2.25 -11.31 -0.35
N GLY A 89 -2.76 -12.08 -1.32
CA GLY A 89 -1.91 -12.94 -2.14
C GLY A 89 -0.83 -12.18 -2.91
N ASN A 90 -1.11 -10.96 -3.37
CA ASN A 90 -0.12 -10.11 -4.03
C ASN A 90 0.95 -9.62 -3.06
N LEU A 91 0.59 -9.26 -1.83
CA LEU A 91 1.54 -8.86 -0.79
C LEU A 91 2.48 -10.02 -0.47
N VAL A 92 1.93 -11.22 -0.21
CA VAL A 92 2.73 -12.43 0.06
C VAL A 92 3.70 -12.72 -1.09
N ARG A 93 3.24 -12.65 -2.34
CA ARG A 93 4.12 -12.81 -3.51
C ARG A 93 5.28 -11.82 -3.48
N VAL A 94 5.00 -10.52 -3.35
CA VAL A 94 6.05 -9.49 -3.34
C VAL A 94 7.01 -9.71 -2.19
N PHE A 95 6.50 -10.06 -1.01
CA PHE A 95 7.35 -10.26 0.16
C PHE A 95 8.27 -11.48 -0.03
N THR A 96 7.76 -12.58 -0.60
CA THR A 96 8.58 -13.73 -0.96
C THR A 96 9.68 -13.37 -1.97
N GLU A 97 9.41 -12.52 -2.96
CA GLU A 97 10.47 -12.06 -3.87
C GLU A 97 11.52 -11.20 -3.16
N VAL A 98 11.11 -10.36 -2.19
CA VAL A 98 12.05 -9.60 -1.35
C VAL A 98 12.93 -10.53 -0.51
N GLU A 99 12.36 -11.59 0.06
CA GLU A 99 13.12 -12.60 0.81
C GLU A 99 14.12 -13.35 -0.06
N LYS A 100 13.79 -13.63 -1.32
CA LYS A 100 14.75 -14.21 -2.27
C LYS A 100 15.93 -13.28 -2.53
N VAL A 101 15.68 -11.98 -2.73
CA VAL A 101 16.76 -11.00 -2.91
C VAL A 101 17.67 -10.95 -1.68
N ARG A 102 17.10 -11.02 -0.47
CA ARG A 102 17.88 -11.16 0.77
C ARG A 102 18.78 -12.40 0.73
N ASP A 103 18.24 -13.56 0.32
CA ASP A 103 18.99 -14.82 0.28
C ASP A 103 20.09 -14.82 -0.80
N ASP A 104 19.80 -14.26 -1.97
CA ASP A 104 20.77 -14.04 -3.05
C ASP A 104 21.93 -13.13 -2.60
N TRP A 105 21.65 -12.19 -1.68
CA TRP A 105 22.61 -11.26 -1.11
C TRP A 105 23.21 -11.76 0.22
N SER A 106 23.03 -13.02 0.58
CA SER A 106 23.53 -13.58 1.85
C SER A 106 25.05 -13.48 2.05
N ALA A 107 25.82 -13.38 0.96
CA ALA A 107 27.27 -13.18 0.99
C ALA A 107 27.69 -11.69 1.07
N VAL A 108 26.75 -10.75 0.88
CA VAL A 108 27.00 -9.31 0.94
C VAL A 108 26.93 -8.88 2.40
N GLY A 109 28.02 -8.29 2.91
CA GLY A 109 28.04 -7.73 4.26
C GLY A 109 27.12 -6.51 4.39
N PRO A 110 26.73 -6.11 5.62
CA PRO A 110 25.99 -4.88 5.83
C PRO A 110 26.73 -3.67 5.24
N THR A 111 25.99 -2.75 4.62
CA THR A 111 26.56 -1.47 4.17
C THR A 111 26.88 -0.60 5.38
N GLU A 112 28.14 -0.19 5.51
CA GLU A 112 28.64 0.67 6.60
C GLU A 112 29.02 2.08 6.11
N ASP A 113 28.67 2.43 4.87
CA ASP A 113 28.96 3.74 4.30
C ASP A 113 28.17 4.85 5.00
N TRP A 114 28.87 5.92 5.38
CA TRP A 114 28.25 7.13 5.90
C TRP A 114 27.62 7.94 4.76
N ILE A 115 26.42 8.48 4.99
CA ILE A 115 25.86 9.53 4.13
C ILE A 115 26.87 10.69 4.09
N SER A 116 27.12 11.23 2.90
CA SER A 116 28.08 12.31 2.72
C SER A 116 27.67 13.55 3.54
N LEU A 117 28.65 14.31 4.04
CA LEU A 117 28.35 15.55 4.79
C LEU A 117 27.63 16.58 3.91
N GLU A 118 27.86 16.55 2.60
CA GLU A 118 27.17 17.41 1.63
C GLU A 118 25.67 17.06 1.55
N ASP A 119 25.32 15.78 1.63
CA ASP A 119 23.92 15.32 1.70
C ASP A 119 23.26 15.56 3.07
N LEU A 120 24.05 15.91 4.10
CA LEU A 120 23.58 16.23 5.46
C LEU A 120 23.35 17.73 5.68
N ASP A 121 23.77 18.59 4.74
CA ASP A 121 23.81 20.03 5.00
C ASP A 121 22.40 20.61 5.16
N GLY A 122 22.18 21.33 6.27
CA GLY A 122 20.87 21.92 6.64
C GLY A 122 19.96 21.10 7.57
N LYS A 123 20.34 19.90 8.03
CA LYS A 123 19.50 19.06 8.95
C LYS A 123 20.17 18.63 10.26
N THR A 124 21.39 19.09 10.55
CA THR A 124 22.20 18.63 11.69
C THR A 124 21.93 19.32 13.04
N TYR A 125 20.94 20.22 13.14
CA TYR A 125 20.57 20.84 14.42
C TYR A 125 19.64 19.95 15.27
N CYS A 126 20.02 18.69 15.52
CA CYS A 126 19.55 17.98 16.71
C CYS A 126 20.45 18.37 17.89
N ARG A 127 20.29 19.60 18.39
CA ARG A 127 20.82 19.96 19.71
C ARG A 127 19.83 19.47 20.76
N TYR A 128 20.19 18.41 21.49
CA TYR A 128 19.62 18.20 22.82
C TYR A 128 20.03 19.41 23.68
N PRO A 129 19.08 20.16 24.27
CA PRO A 129 19.44 21.23 25.20
C PRO A 129 20.21 20.59 26.35
N GLY A 130 21.41 21.12 26.63
CA GLY A 130 22.41 20.50 27.48
C GLY A 130 21.95 20.16 28.90
N THR A 131 22.59 19.11 29.42
CA THR A 131 23.09 19.04 30.81
C THR A 131 24.06 20.17 31.10
#